data_AF-H5Y233-F1
#
_entry.id   AF-H5Y233-F1
#
_cell.length_a   1.000
_cell.length_b   1.000
_cell.length_c   1.000
_cell.angle_alpha   90.00
_cell.angle_beta   90.00
_cell.angle_gamma   90.00
#
_symmetry.space_group_name_H-M   'P 1'
#
loop_
_entity.id
_entity.type
_entity.pdbx_description
1 polymer ?
#
loop_
_entity_poly.entity_id
_entity_poly.type
_entity_poly.pdbx_seq_one_letter_code
_entity_poly.pdbx_strand_id
1 'polypeptide(L)' 'MMNLTFKCDCGSTMTLDFKALQLRAAQQRNFEIRCQACSSRLDNTVAYQLFELIKDYQQYEQKWEFEFKLTPKEPQT' A
#
# COMPACT_ATOMS: atom_id res chain seq x y z
N MET A 1 2.87 3.94 -11.43
CA MET A 1 3.00 4.39 -10.03
C MET A 1 1.60 4.71 -9.54
N MET A 2 1.08 3.97 -8.56
CA MET A 2 -0.27 4.19 -8.03
C MET A 2 -0.16 5.15 -6.85
N ASN A 3 -0.89 6.25 -6.90
CA ASN A 3 -0.90 7.28 -5.85
C ASN A 3 -2.28 7.31 -5.20
N LEU A 4 -2.31 7.50 -3.89
CA LEU A 4 -3.53 7.66 -3.11
C LEU A 4 -3.61 9.09 -2.58
N THR A 5 -4.75 9.73 -2.83
CA THR A 5 -4.98 11.10 -2.42
C THR A 5 -5.99 11.12 -1.29
N PHE A 6 -5.63 11.76 -0.18
CA PHE A 6 -6.49 11.91 1.00
C PHE A 6 -6.68 13.39 1.33
N LYS A 7 -7.87 13.72 1.81
CA LYS A 7 -8.15 15.04 2.37
C LYS A 7 -8.00 14.96 3.89
N CYS A 8 -7.12 15.78 4.43
CA CYS A 8 -6.91 15.90 5.87
C CYS A 8 -8.00 16.77 6.49
N ASP A 9 -8.19 16.63 7.81
CA ASP A 9 -9.17 17.44 8.57
C ASP A 9 -8.88 18.93 8.52
N CYS A 10 -7.61 19.31 8.36
CA CYS A 10 -7.19 20.70 8.15
C CYS A 10 -7.51 21.25 6.74
N GLY A 11 -8.18 20.47 5.89
CA GLY A 11 -8.56 20.86 4.53
C GLY A 11 -7.46 20.67 3.49
N SER A 12 -6.21 20.42 3.91
CA SER A 12 -5.11 20.10 3.02
C SER A 12 -5.31 18.75 2.35
N THR A 13 -4.81 18.63 1.12
CA THR A 13 -4.77 17.36 0.39
C THR A 13 -3.37 16.79 0.47
N MET A 14 -3.26 15.50 0.80
CA MET A 14 -2.01 14.78 0.83
C MET A 14 -2.04 13.64 -0.19
N THR A 15 -0.93 13.46 -0.89
CA THR A 15 -0.77 12.38 -1.86
C THR A 15 0.29 11.42 -1.34
N LEU A 16 -0.03 10.13 -1.31
CA LEU A 16 0.85 9.07 -0.85
C LEU A 16 1.15 8.11 -2.00
N ASP A 17 2.41 7.73 -2.15
CA ASP A 17 2.81 6.67 -3.06
C ASP A 17 2.40 5.31 -2.46
N PHE A 18 1.60 4.54 -3.21
CA PHE A 18 1.08 3.26 -2.74
C PHE A 18 2.19 2.23 -2.48
N LYS A 19 3.23 2.21 -3.31
CA LYS A 19 4.35 1.27 -3.16
C LYS A 19 5.20 1.59 -1.93
N ALA A 20 5.41 2.87 -1.65
CA ALA A 20 6.06 3.33 -0.42
C ALA A 20 5.23 2.95 0.83
N LEU A 21 3.90 3.04 0.73
CA LEU A 21 3.01 2.61 1.81
C LEU A 21 3.06 1.08 2.03
N GLN A 22 3.08 0.28 0.96
CA GLN A 22 3.25 -1.18 1.05
C GLN A 22 4.55 -1.56 1.78
N LEU A 23 5.67 -0.91 1.41
CA LEU A 23 6.97 -1.15 2.05
C LEU A 23 6.94 -0.79 3.54
N ARG A 24 6.33 0.34 3.90
CA ARG A 24 6.16 0.72 5.31
C ARG A 24 5.28 -0.24 6.08
N ALA A 25 4.14 -0.66 5.50
CA ALA A 25 3.22 -1.61 6.13
C ALA A 25 3.89 -2.97 6.41
N ALA A 26 4.81 -3.41 5.54
CA ALA A 26 5.57 -4.63 5.75
C ALA A 26 6.62 -4.52 6.87
N GLN A 27 7.15 -3.31 7.12
CA GLN A 27 8.23 -3.08 8.09
C GLN A 27 7.75 -2.63 9.47
N GLN A 28 6.56 -2.03 9.57
CA GLN A 28 6.06 -1.43 10.80
C GLN A 28 4.90 -2.22 11.40
N ARG A 29 5.00 -2.56 12.70
CA ARG A 29 3.91 -3.19 13.46
C ARG A 29 2.71 -2.26 13.69
N ASN A 30 2.95 -0.96 13.77
CA ASN A 30 1.92 0.07 13.93
C ASN A 30 1.86 0.93 12.67
N PHE A 31 0.74 0.85 11.96
CA PHE A 31 0.52 1.63 10.74
C PHE A 31 -0.23 2.91 11.08
N GLU A 32 0.50 4.01 11.18
CA GLU A 32 -0.07 5.35 11.42
C GLU A 32 0.29 6.28 10.26
N ILE A 33 -0.72 6.99 9.76
CA ILE A 33 -0.55 8.00 8.71
C ILE A 33 -0.90 9.35 9.31
N ARG A 34 -0.01 10.33 9.09
CA ARG A 34 -0.22 11.71 9.51
C ARG A 34 -0.22 12.63 8.30
N CYS A 35 -1.11 13.60 8.32
CA CYS A 35 -1.12 14.68 7.34
C CYS A 35 0.14 15.52 7.48
N GLN A 36 0.87 15.75 6.40
CA GLN A 36 2.10 16.53 6.44
C GLN A 36 1.87 18.01 6.77
N ALA A 37 0.73 18.57 6.36
CA ALA A 37 0.44 19.99 6.52
C ALA A 37 0.08 20.38 7.95
N CYS A 38 -0.69 19.55 8.64
CA CYS A 38 -1.21 19.86 9.98
C CYS A 38 -0.82 18.83 11.06
N SER A 39 -0.03 17.82 10.70
CA SER A 39 0.35 16.70 11.57
C SER A 39 -0.85 15.95 12.18
N SER A 40 -2.06 16.16 11.65
CA SER A 40 -3.25 15.45 12.11
C SER A 40 -3.14 13.98 11.73
N ARG A 41 -3.51 13.12 12.67
CA ARG A 41 -3.57 11.69 12.42
C ARG A 41 -4.76 11.41 11.50
N LEU A 42 -4.54 10.58 10.48
CA LEU A 42 -5.63 10.09 9.65
C LEU A 42 -6.60 9.29 10.51
N ASP A 43 -7.89 9.39 10.23
CA ASP A 43 -8.92 8.61 10.93
C ASP A 43 -8.53 7.11 10.98
N ASN A 44 -8.67 6.50 12.15
CA ASN A 44 -8.23 5.12 12.38
C ASN A 44 -8.97 4.13 11.45
N THR A 45 -10.22 4.42 11.09
CA THR A 45 -11.00 3.60 10.15
C THR A 45 -10.38 3.66 8.75
N VAL A 46 -10.04 4.87 8.28
CA VAL A 46 -9.41 5.06 6.98
C VAL A 46 -8.01 4.44 6.94
N ALA A 47 -7.23 4.61 8.02
CA ALA A 47 -5.91 4.00 8.15
C ALA A 47 -5.99 2.46 8.13
N TYR A 48 -7.00 1.88 8.80
CA TYR A 48 -7.22 0.44 8.81
C TYR A 48 -7.67 -0.09 7.44
N GLN A 49 -8.63 0.58 6.78
CA GLN A 49 -9.06 0.23 5.42
C GLN A 49 -7.90 0.26 4.43
N LEU A 50 -7.04 1.26 4.54
CA LEU A 50 -5.86 1.36 3.70
C LEU A 50 -4.85 0.23 3.96
N PHE A 51 -4.67 -0.15 5.23
CA PHE A 51 -3.80 -1.26 5.59
C PHE A 51 -4.29 -2.61 5.03
N GLU A 52 -5.59 -2.86 5.09
CA GLU A 52 -6.19 -4.06 4.50
C GLU A 52 -6.09 -4.05 2.96
N LEU A 53 -6.33 -2.90 2.31
CA LEU A 53 -6.12 -2.75 0.86
C LEU A 53 -4.67 -3.06 0.45
N ILE A 54 -3.70 -2.60 1.24
CA ILE A 54 -2.27 -2.87 1.01
C ILE A 54 -1.98 -4.37 1.10
N LYS A 55 -2.54 -5.07 2.09
CA LYS A 55 -2.37 -6.53 2.24
C LYS A 55 -2.99 -7.30 1.09
N ASP A 56 -4.22 -6.96 0.71
CA ASP A 56 -4.93 -7.62 -0.40
C ASP A 56 -4.12 -7.48 -1.70
N TYR A 57 -3.60 -6.28 -1.95
CA TYR A 57 -2.77 -6.03 -3.13
C TYR A 57 -1.42 -6.78 -3.05
N GLN A 58 -0.78 -6.85 -1.88
CA GLN A 58 0.44 -7.66 -1.71
C GLN A 58 0.19 -9.15 -1.98
N GLN A 59 -0.94 -9.69 -1.51
CA GLN A 59 -1.32 -11.07 -1.79
C GLN A 59 -1.61 -11.28 -3.28
N TYR A 60 -2.26 -10.32 -3.92
CA TYR A 60 -2.50 -10.33 -5.36
C TYR A 60 -1.18 -10.35 -6.14
N GLU A 61 -0.26 -9.41 -5.87
CA GLU A 61 1.06 -9.38 -6.52
C GLU A 61 1.84 -10.68 -6.31
N GLN A 62 1.84 -11.24 -5.09
CA GLN A 62 2.48 -12.52 -4.82
C GLN A 62 1.84 -13.66 -5.61
N LYS A 63 0.50 -13.76 -5.65
CA LYS A 63 -0.20 -14.78 -6.43
C LYS A 63 0.17 -14.70 -7.91
N TRP A 64 0.18 -13.51 -8.48
CA TRP A 64 0.61 -13.30 -9.87
C TRP A 64 2.08 -13.63 -10.09
N GLU A 65 2.95 -13.29 -9.14
CA GLU A 65 4.36 -13.66 -9.20
C GLU A 65 4.54 -15.19 -9.15
N PHE A 66 3.73 -15.91 -8.38
CA PHE A 66 3.72 -17.38 -8.36
C PHE A 66 3.13 -17.98 -9.63
N GLU A 67 2.00 -17.47 -10.12
CA GLU A 67 1.36 -17.94 -11.36
C GLU A 67 2.25 -17.72 -12.59
N PHE A 68 2.98 -16.60 -12.67
CA PHE A 68 3.93 -16.33 -13.76
C PHE A 68 5.28 -17.05 -13.61
N LYS A 69 5.72 -17.40 -12.39
CA LYS A 69 6.93 -18.20 -12.18
C LYS A 69 6.75 -19.69 -12.45
N LEU A 70 5.52 -20.16 -12.68
CA LEU A 70 5.21 -21.57 -12.93
C LEU A 70 5.11 -21.95 -14.40
N THR A 71 5.42 -21.08 -15.37
CA THR A 71 5.69 -21.54 -16.73
C THR A 71 7.08 -22.18 -16.75
N PRO A 72 7.20 -23.52 -16.90
CA PRO A 72 8.49 -24.13 -17.12
C PRO A 72 9.03 -23.54 -18.42
N LYS A 73 10.24 -22.98 -18.39
CA LYS A 73 11.01 -22.85 -19.63
C LYS A 73 11.19 -24.28 -20.14
N GLU A 74 10.47 -24.65 -21.18
CA GLU A 74 10.78 -25.87 -21.93
C GLU A 74 12.29 -25.84 -22.25
N PRO A 75 13.03 -26.93 -21.95
CA PRO A 75 14.42 -27.01 -22.37
C PRO A 75 14.44 -27.04 -23.90
N GLN A 76 14.95 -25.97 -24.51
CA GLN A 76 15.27 -26.00 -25.93
C GLN A 76 16.38 -27.04 -26.11
N THR A 77 16.04 -28.10 -26.85
CA THR A 77 16.91 -29.24 -27.17
C THR A 77 17.87 -28.88 -28.29
#